data_AF-A0A8E2VFX5-F1
#
_entry.id   AF-A0A8E2VFX5-F1
#
_cell.length_a   1.000
_cell.length_b   1.000
_cell.length_c   1.000
_cell.angle_alpha   90.00
_cell.angle_beta   90.00
_cell.angle_gamma   90.00
#
_symmetry.space_group_name_H-M   'P 1'
#
loop_
_entity.id
_entity.type
_entity.pdbx_description
1 polymer ?
#
loop_
_entity_poly.entity_id
_entity_poly.type
_entity_poly.pdbx_seq_one_letter_code
_entity_poly.pdbx_strand_id
1 'polypeptide(L)'
;MAIPKEGSRDTSEGLIVSCTPDVCKTPVGSSLVPIPYTITAVQGDDANTAATVRMTGLRAHNTGSMTTCCTGDEPGTGTGVKSGTVGAICEPK
;
A
#
# COMPACT_ATOMS: atom_id res chain seq x y z
N MET A 1 31.32 3.81 3.08
CA MET A 1 30.31 4.64 3.77
C MET A 1 29.09 3.77 4.04
N ALA A 2 28.61 3.72 5.28
CA ALA A 2 27.33 3.07 5.56
C ALA A 2 26.21 3.98 5.03
N ILE A 3 25.33 3.45 4.19
CA ILE A 3 24.10 4.15 3.78
C ILE A 3 23.32 4.46 5.05
N PRO A 4 22.86 5.71 5.28
CA PRO A 4 22.00 6.03 6.41
C PRO A 4 20.82 5.07 6.45
N LYS A 5 20.54 4.49 7.62
CA LYS A 5 19.35 3.66 7.77
C LYS A 5 18.14 4.58 7.80
N GLU A 6 17.38 4.58 6.72
CA GLU A 6 16.11 5.27 6.63
C GLU A 6 15.03 4.44 7.32
N GLY A 7 14.10 5.12 8.00
CA GLY A 7 13.04 4.50 8.77
C GLY A 7 11.73 5.24 8.55
N SER A 8 10.67 4.49 8.29
CA SER A 8 9.33 5.04 8.14
C SER A 8 8.70 5.20 9.53
N ARG A 9 8.24 6.41 9.82
CA ARG A 9 7.48 6.76 11.03
C ARG A 9 6.12 7.26 10.61
N ASP A 10 5.09 6.93 11.38
CA ASP A 10 3.72 7.38 11.11
C ASP A 10 3.62 8.89 11.38
N THR A 11 3.77 9.69 10.32
CA THR A 11 3.49 11.14 10.37
C THR A 11 2.07 11.45 9.92
N SER A 12 1.25 10.43 9.64
CA SER A 12 -0.08 10.51 9.01
C SER A 12 -0.13 11.15 7.61
N GLU A 13 0.91 11.86 7.19
CA GLU A 13 1.02 12.58 5.92
C GLU A 13 1.84 11.84 4.85
N GLY A 14 2.61 10.82 5.24
CA GLY A 14 3.49 10.12 4.32
C GLY A 14 2.70 9.35 3.26
N LEU A 15 3.16 9.43 2.00
CA LEU A 15 2.61 8.67 0.89
C LEU A 15 3.41 7.39 0.69
N ILE A 16 2.72 6.25 0.71
CA ILE A 16 3.26 4.93 0.40
C ILE A 16 2.85 4.62 -1.04
N VAL A 17 3.84 4.40 -1.91
CA VAL A 17 3.62 4.13 -3.33
C VAL A 17 4.06 2.71 -3.64
N SER A 18 3.28 1.98 -4.43
CA SER A 18 3.65 0.62 -4.80
C SER A 18 4.94 0.58 -5.63
N CYS A 19 5.86 -0.31 -5.26
CA CYS A 19 7.08 -0.56 -6.06
C CYS A 19 6.77 -1.37 -7.32
N THR A 20 5.70 -2.16 -7.30
CA THR A 20 5.23 -2.98 -8.42
C THR A 20 3.76 -2.64 -8.70
N PRO A 21 3.33 -2.58 -9.97
CA PRO A 21 1.95 -2.30 -10.30
C PRO A 21 1.03 -3.41 -9.78
N ASP A 22 -0.15 -3.04 -9.29
CA ASP A 22 -1.23 -3.99 -9.03
C ASP A 22 -1.98 -4.26 -10.33
N VAL A 23 -2.13 -5.54 -10.70
CA VAL A 23 -2.75 -5.92 -11.96
C VAL A 23 -4.18 -6.33 -11.67
N CYS A 24 -5.14 -5.47 -12.00
CA CYS A 24 -6.56 -5.72 -11.77
C CYS A 24 -7.28 -6.07 -13.08
N LYS A 25 -8.33 -6.89 -12.97
CA LYS A 25 -9.21 -7.20 -14.10
C LYS A 25 -10.15 -6.02 -14.33
N THR A 26 -9.92 -5.29 -15.41
CA THR A 26 -10.65 -4.06 -15.73
C THR A 26 -11.64 -4.30 -16.87
N PRO A 27 -12.90 -3.86 -16.73
CA PRO A 27 -13.87 -3.91 -17.83
C PRO A 27 -13.44 -3.02 -19.00
N VAL A 28 -13.27 -3.62 -20.17
CA VAL A 28 -13.03 -2.93 -21.45
C VAL A 28 -14.06 -3.45 -22.44
N GLY A 29 -15.13 -2.67 -22.64
CA GLY A 29 -16.28 -3.10 -23.44
C GLY A 29 -16.98 -4.30 -22.80
N SER A 30 -17.08 -5.41 -23.54
CA SER A 30 -17.68 -6.67 -23.06
C SER A 30 -16.68 -7.63 -22.40
N SER A 31 -15.39 -7.27 -22.31
CA SER A 31 -14.32 -8.15 -21.82
C SER A 31 -13.69 -7.64 -20.53
N LEU A 32 -13.14 -8.55 -19.72
CA LEU A 32 -12.28 -8.22 -18.57
C LEU A 32 -10.82 -8.41 -18.96
N VAL A 33 -10.03 -7.34 -18.92
CA VAL A 33 -8.62 -7.32 -19.35
C VAL A 33 -7.73 -7.04 -18.14
N PRO A 34 -6.60 -7.74 -17.94
CA PRO A 34 -5.64 -7.41 -16.89
C PRO A 34 -4.93 -6.09 -17.20
N ILE A 35 -5.10 -5.07 -16.36
CA ILE A 35 -4.47 -3.75 -16.50
C ILE A 35 -3.63 -3.43 -15.25
N PRO A 36 -2.37 -2.99 -15.42
CA PRO A 36 -1.53 -2.56 -14.30
C PRO A 36 -1.91 -1.16 -13.80
N TYR A 37 -2.05 -1.02 -12.47
CA TYR A 37 -2.32 0.21 -11.75
C TYR A 37 -1.19 0.52 -10.77
N THR A 38 -0.80 1.78 -10.67
CA THR A 38 0.02 2.25 -9.55
C THR A 38 -0.92 2.56 -8.40
N ILE A 39 -0.72 1.91 -7.26
CA ILE A 39 -1.52 2.15 -6.07
C ILE A 39 -0.76 3.00 -5.06
N THR A 40 -1.50 3.83 -4.35
CA THR A 40 -0.98 4.67 -3.28
C THR A 40 -1.77 4.48 -2.01
N ALA A 41 -1.11 4.55 -0.87
CA ALA A 41 -1.73 4.55 0.45
C ALA A 41 -1.18 5.71 1.28
N VAL A 42 -1.98 6.22 2.21
CA VAL A 42 -1.56 7.28 3.13
C VAL A 42 -1.20 6.66 4.47
N GLN A 43 -0.13 7.14 5.09
CA GLN A 43 0.30 6.65 6.40
C GLN A 43 -0.76 6.79 7.48
N GLY A 44 -1.65 7.79 7.40
CA GLY A 44 -2.72 7.98 8.39
C GLY A 44 -3.78 6.86 8.40
N ASP A 45 -3.81 6.02 7.35
CA ASP A 45 -4.70 4.86 7.27
C ASP A 45 -3.97 3.56 7.70
N ASP A 46 -2.92 3.66 8.52
CA ASP A 46 -2.13 2.52 8.98
C ASP A 46 -2.81 1.70 10.09
N ALA A 47 -2.40 0.44 10.18
CA ALA A 47 -2.69 -0.44 11.29
C ALA A 47 -1.44 -1.25 11.64
N ASN A 48 -1.41 -1.77 12.86
CA ASN A 48 -0.31 -2.62 13.37
C ASN A 48 1.08 -1.96 13.32
N THR A 49 1.17 -0.63 13.45
CA THR A 49 2.45 0.05 13.73
C THR A 49 3.03 -0.35 15.08
N ALA A 50 4.36 -0.24 15.21
CA ALA A 50 5.08 -0.69 16.39
C ALA A 50 4.53 -0.07 17.69
N ALA A 51 4.27 -0.91 18.69
CA ALA A 51 3.69 -0.48 19.97
C ALA A 51 4.66 0.35 20.84
N THR A 52 5.94 0.00 20.79
CA THR A 52 6.97 0.54 21.71
C THR A 52 8.12 1.23 21.00
N VAL A 53 8.36 0.94 19.72
CA VAL A 53 9.46 1.52 18.96
C VAL A 53 9.01 2.84 18.33
N ARG A 54 9.75 3.90 18.63
CA ARG A 54 9.45 5.26 18.18
C ARG A 54 10.64 5.88 17.47
N MET A 55 10.36 6.67 16.43
CA MET A 55 11.33 7.50 15.73
C MET A 55 10.90 8.96 15.88
N THR A 56 11.69 9.75 16.62
CA THR A 56 11.40 11.16 16.88
C THR A 56 9.98 11.34 17.46
N GLY A 57 9.61 10.50 18.43
CA GLY A 57 8.33 10.55 19.16
C GLY A 57 7.15 9.81 18.50
N LEU A 58 7.23 9.52 17.21
CA LEU A 58 6.16 8.86 16.43
C LEU A 58 6.38 7.35 16.32
N ARG A 59 5.30 6.58 16.14
CA ARG A 59 5.38 5.12 16.01
C ARG A 59 6.13 4.76 14.73
N ALA A 60 7.01 3.76 14.80
CA ALA A 60 7.71 3.25 13.64
C ALA A 60 6.88 2.20 12.89
N HIS A 61 6.97 2.19 11.56
CA HIS A 61 6.49 1.06 10.77
C HIS A 61 7.51 -0.08 10.81
N ASN A 62 7.01 -1.31 10.80
CA ASN A 62 7.81 -2.53 10.69
C ASN A 62 7.15 -3.48 9.68
N THR A 63 7.72 -4.68 9.51
CA THR A 63 7.21 -5.69 8.55
C THR A 63 5.82 -6.24 8.92
N GLY A 64 5.32 -5.99 10.13
CA GLY A 64 3.95 -6.35 10.55
C GLY A 64 2.96 -5.19 10.46
N SER A 65 3.42 -3.98 10.13
CA SER A 65 2.55 -2.84 9.87
C SER A 65 1.86 -3.00 8.52
N MET A 66 0.67 -2.45 8.39
CA MET A 66 -0.13 -2.51 7.16
C MET A 66 -0.85 -1.19 6.95
N THR A 67 -1.25 -0.88 5.72
CA THR A 67 -2.26 0.17 5.48
C THR A 67 -3.62 -0.48 5.26
N THR A 68 -4.66 0.11 5.80
CA THR A 68 -6.02 -0.45 5.77
C THR A 68 -6.70 -0.25 4.42
N CYS A 69 -6.24 0.71 3.63
CA CYS A 69 -6.72 0.98 2.28
C CYS A 69 -5.58 1.44 1.35
N CYS A 70 -5.88 1.40 0.05
CA CYS A 70 -5.09 2.01 -1.01
C CYS A 70 -6.03 2.55 -2.10
N THR A 71 -5.51 3.46 -2.92
CA THR A 71 -6.21 4.10 -4.03
C THR A 71 -5.44 3.94 -5.34
N GLY A 72 -6.12 4.06 -6.47
CA GLY A 72 -5.54 4.01 -7.82
C GLY A 72 -5.93 2.79 -8.67
N ASP A 73 -6.55 1.76 -8.07
CA ASP A 73 -7.01 0.53 -8.72
C ASP A 73 -8.54 0.44 -8.83
N GLU A 74 -9.28 1.50 -8.49
CA GLU A 74 -10.74 1.57 -8.49
C GLU A 74 -11.40 1.17 -9.84
N PRO A 75 -10.79 1.46 -11.01
CA PRO A 75 -11.33 1.00 -12.29
C PRO A 75 -11.32 -0.52 -12.47
N GLY A 76 -10.47 -1.23 -11.71
CA GLY A 76 -10.27 -2.68 -11.78
C GLY A 76 -11.35 -3.50 -11.09
N THR A 77 -12.63 -3.27 -11.43
CA THR A 77 -13.79 -3.86 -10.71
C THR A 77 -13.85 -5.38 -10.70
N GLY A 78 -13.11 -6.06 -11.58
CA GLY A 78 -12.95 -7.51 -11.60
C GLY A 78 -11.90 -8.05 -10.62
N THR A 79 -11.37 -7.22 -9.74
CA THR A 79 -10.36 -7.51 -8.69
C THR A 79 -8.95 -7.81 -9.22
N GLY A 80 -7.96 -7.71 -8.33
CA GLY A 80 -6.58 -8.07 -8.61
C GLY A 80 -6.44 -9.51 -9.10
N VAL A 81 -5.68 -9.72 -10.17
CA VAL A 81 -5.48 -11.05 -10.80
C VAL A 81 -4.93 -12.07 -9.81
N LYS A 82 -4.08 -11.62 -8.86
CA LYS A 82 -3.50 -12.46 -7.82
C LYS A 82 -4.10 -12.22 -6.44
N SER A 83 -4.40 -10.97 -6.09
CA SER A 83 -4.90 -10.60 -4.76
C SER A 83 -6.39 -10.88 -4.57
N GLY A 84 -7.19 -10.85 -5.65
CA GLY A 84 -8.65 -10.97 -5.57
C GLY A 84 -9.34 -9.80 -4.87
N THR A 85 -8.63 -8.70 -4.65
CA THR A 85 -9.12 -7.50 -3.95
C THR A 85 -9.00 -6.24 -4.82
N VAL A 86 -9.71 -5.18 -4.43
CA VAL A 86 -9.55 -3.80 -4.93
C VAL A 86 -9.55 -2.87 -3.72
N GLY A 87 -8.63 -1.90 -3.64
CA GLY A 87 -8.59 -0.91 -2.54
C GLY A 87 -8.42 -1.51 -1.14
N ALA A 88 -7.72 -2.64 -1.03
CA ALA A 88 -7.63 -3.42 0.20
C ALA A 88 -6.31 -3.21 0.96
N ILE A 89 -6.12 -4.01 2.00
CA ILE A 89 -4.96 -3.94 2.89
C ILE A 89 -3.66 -4.08 2.09
N CYS A 90 -2.72 -3.15 2.29
CA CYS A 90 -1.37 -3.25 1.74
C CYS A 90 -0.39 -3.64 2.83
N GLU A 91 0.39 -4.68 2.58
CA GLU A 91 1.43 -5.19 3.46
C GLU A 91 2.83 -4.93 2.86
N PRO A 92 3.85 -4.66 3.69
CA PRO A 92 5.24 -4.57 3.26
C PRO A 92 5.69 -5.89 2.62
N LYS A 93 6.41 -5.82 1.50
CA LYS A 93 7.08 -6.96 0.88
C LYS A 93 8.55 -7.04 1.26
#